data_AF-A0A955EXN7-F1
#
_entry.id   AF-A0A955EXN7-F1
#
_cell.length_a   1.000
_cell.length_b   1.000
_cell.length_c   1.000
_cell.angle_alpha   90.00
_cell.angle_beta   90.00
_cell.angle_gamma   90.00
#
_symmetry.space_group_name_H-M   'P 1'
#
loop_
_entity.id
_entity.type
_entity.pdbx_description
1 polymer ?
#
loop_
_entity_poly.entity_id
_entity_poly.type
_entity_poly.pdbx_seq_one_letter_code
_entity_poly.pdbx_strand_id
1 'polypeptide(L)'
;MSELTTPSKYRQRGFSAVEFLVAAVVFGIITLGIFSAFSAVQRSYALARQLNEMYTVLSACPEIDRALEYNSLSDTANCSPNNTFLRENGLTGKRSYTPVLDVVQTNDPAFVASGDVLKNVPDSKIIDVTVGFPDKKTRPMELRMLVTRNGVGQQ
;
A
#
# COMPACT_ATOMS: atom_id res chain seq x y z
N MET A 1 61.43 -16.76 -50.29
CA MET A 1 60.59 -17.56 -49.38
C MET A 1 59.49 -16.62 -48.90
N SER A 2 58.40 -16.53 -49.65
CA SER A 2 57.27 -15.62 -49.34
C SER A 2 56.13 -16.45 -48.79
N GLU A 3 55.88 -16.29 -47.51
CA GLU A 3 54.77 -16.88 -46.79
C GLU A 3 53.51 -16.06 -47.12
N LEU A 4 52.63 -16.64 -47.93
CA LEU A 4 51.39 -16.02 -48.36
C LEU A 4 50.33 -16.21 -47.26
N THR A 5 50.30 -15.30 -46.29
CA THR A 5 49.20 -15.23 -45.31
C THR A 5 47.91 -14.87 -46.04
N THR A 6 47.02 -15.86 -46.20
CA THR A 6 45.68 -15.67 -46.73
C THR A 6 44.81 -15.02 -45.66
N PRO A 7 44.16 -13.87 -45.93
CA PRO A 7 43.21 -13.30 -44.99
C PRO A 7 41.94 -14.16 -44.98
N SER A 8 41.62 -14.76 -43.84
CA SER A 8 40.32 -15.42 -43.65
C SER A 8 39.23 -14.36 -43.75
N LYS A 9 38.58 -14.26 -44.90
CA LYS A 9 37.37 -13.45 -45.07
C LYS A 9 36.29 -14.07 -44.18
N TYR A 10 36.09 -13.50 -42.99
CA TYR A 10 34.86 -13.68 -42.22
C TYR A 10 33.72 -13.16 -43.10
N ARG A 11 33.10 -14.09 -43.83
CA ARG A 11 31.96 -13.81 -44.70
C ARG A 11 30.81 -13.46 -43.76
N GLN A 12 30.53 -12.16 -43.59
CA GLN A 12 29.30 -11.71 -42.95
C GLN A 12 28.14 -12.30 -43.77
N ARG A 13 27.57 -13.40 -43.28
CA ARG A 13 26.32 -13.94 -43.81
C ARG A 13 25.25 -12.94 -43.39
N GLY A 14 24.73 -12.19 -44.35
CA GLY A 14 23.57 -11.33 -44.11
C GLY A 14 22.45 -12.13 -43.47
N PHE A 15 21.70 -11.49 -42.57
CA PHE A 15 20.58 -12.10 -41.87
C PHE A 15 19.63 -12.79 -42.85
N SER A 16 19.29 -14.05 -42.58
CA SER A 16 18.24 -14.75 -43.33
C SER A 16 16.89 -14.09 -43.04
N ALA A 17 15.99 -14.02 -44.03
CA ALA A 17 14.63 -13.49 -43.85
C ALA A 17 13.88 -14.20 -42.70
N VAL A 18 14.19 -15.48 -42.47
CA VAL A 18 13.63 -16.27 -41.37
C VAL A 18 14.16 -15.78 -40.01
N GLU A 19 15.45 -15.48 -39.90
CA GLU A 19 16.06 -14.97 -38.66
C GLU A 19 15.50 -13.58 -38.31
N PHE A 20 15.25 -12.73 -39.31
CA PHE A 20 14.62 -11.43 -39.10
C PHE A 20 13.18 -11.57 -38.61
N LEU A 21 12.40 -12.50 -39.17
CA LEU A 21 11.02 -12.76 -38.76
C LEU A 21 10.96 -13.28 -37.32
N VAL A 22 11.85 -14.22 -36.97
CA VAL A 22 11.97 -14.72 -35.58
C VAL A 22 12.38 -13.59 -34.64
N ALA A 23 13.37 -12.79 -34.99
CA ALA A 23 13.83 -11.66 -34.17
C ALA A 23 12.72 -10.62 -33.96
N ALA A 24 11.93 -10.32 -34.98
CA ALA A 24 10.80 -9.38 -34.88
C ALA A 24 9.72 -9.88 -33.91
N VAL A 25 9.36 -11.16 -33.98
CA VAL A 25 8.38 -11.77 -33.06
C VAL A 25 8.90 -11.79 -31.63
N VAL A 26 10.14 -12.24 -31.42
CA VAL A 26 10.75 -12.29 -30.09
C VAL A 26 10.87 -10.90 -29.47
N PHE A 27 11.30 -9.91 -30.25
CA PHE A 27 11.40 -8.53 -29.79
C PHE A 27 10.02 -7.93 -29.45
N GLY A 28 8.99 -8.24 -30.25
CA GLY A 28 7.60 -7.84 -29.96
C GLY A 28 7.10 -8.38 -28.61
N ILE A 29 7.34 -9.65 -28.33
CA ILE A 29 6.95 -10.27 -27.05
C ILE A 29 7.72 -9.63 -25.87
N ILE A 30 9.03 -9.43 -26.02
CA ILE A 30 9.87 -8.82 -24.97
C ILE A 30 9.42 -7.40 -24.67
N THR A 31 9.19 -6.58 -25.70
CA THR A 31 8.76 -5.18 -25.52
C THR A 31 7.41 -5.06 -24.82
N LEU A 32 6.44 -5.90 -25.18
CA LEU A 32 5.15 -5.98 -24.48
C LEU A 32 5.33 -6.43 -23.02
N GLY A 33 6.19 -7.42 -22.78
CA GLY A 33 6.55 -7.90 -21.44
C GLY A 33 7.15 -6.79 -20.58
N ILE A 34 8.14 -6.05 -21.09
CA ILE A 34 8.79 -4.95 -20.37
C ILE A 34 7.79 -3.83 -20.07
N PHE A 35 6.95 -3.45 -21.04
CA PHE A 35 5.98 -2.37 -20.86
C PHE A 35 4.93 -2.71 -19.79
N SER A 36 4.45 -3.95 -19.79
CA SER A 36 3.50 -4.42 -18.77
C SER A 36 4.15 -4.47 -17.38
N ALA A 37 5.38 -4.99 -17.28
CA ALA A 37 6.14 -5.04 -16.03
C ALA A 37 6.41 -3.63 -15.47
N PHE A 38 6.84 -2.70 -16.32
CA PHE A 38 7.06 -1.31 -15.93
C PHE A 38 5.78 -0.65 -15.39
N SER A 39 4.66 -0.84 -16.08
CA SER A 39 3.36 -0.33 -15.65
C SER A 39 2.92 -0.92 -14.30
N ALA A 40 3.17 -2.20 -14.08
CA ALA A 40 2.88 -2.87 -12.82
C ALA A 40 3.74 -2.34 -11.67
N VAL A 41 5.04 -2.14 -11.90
CA VAL A 41 5.98 -1.57 -10.92
C VAL A 41 5.57 -0.14 -10.56
N GLN A 42 5.24 0.71 -11.54
CA GLN A 42 4.79 2.07 -11.27
C GLN A 42 3.53 2.11 -10.38
N ARG A 43 2.54 1.25 -10.65
CA ARG A 43 1.33 1.15 -9.83
C ARG A 43 1.65 0.66 -8.42
N SER A 44 2.50 -0.35 -8.31
CA SER A 44 2.93 -0.90 -7.02
C SER A 44 3.66 0.14 -6.17
N TYR A 45 4.55 0.92 -6.78
CA TYR A 45 5.25 2.01 -6.12
C TYR A 45 4.28 3.10 -5.63
N ALA A 46 3.31 3.48 -6.46
CA ALA A 46 2.32 4.48 -6.08
C ALA A 46 1.48 4.04 -4.86
N LEU A 47 1.05 2.77 -4.82
CA LEU A 47 0.31 2.21 -3.69
C LEU A 47 1.18 2.08 -2.43
N ALA A 48 2.38 1.53 -2.56
CA ALA A 48 3.31 1.37 -1.43
C ALA A 48 3.62 2.72 -0.77
N ARG A 49 3.81 3.76 -1.60
CA ARG A 49 3.98 5.13 -1.11
C ARG A 49 2.75 5.63 -0.35
N GLN A 50 1.55 5.50 -0.92
CA GLN A 50 0.33 5.94 -0.25
C GLN A 50 0.13 5.24 1.09
N LEU A 51 0.43 3.94 1.17
CA LEU A 51 0.42 3.20 2.43
C LEU A 51 1.44 3.77 3.41
N ASN A 52 2.66 4.08 2.98
CA ASN A 52 3.68 4.68 3.84
C ASN A 52 3.27 6.08 4.35
N GLU A 53 2.65 6.89 3.50
CA GLU A 53 2.06 8.19 3.89
C GLU A 53 0.98 7.99 4.96
N MET A 54 0.11 6.99 4.81
CA MET A 54 -0.93 6.64 5.78
C MET A 54 -0.35 6.11 7.10
N TYR A 55 0.68 5.26 7.07
CA TYR A 55 1.38 4.80 8.28
C TYR A 55 2.00 5.97 9.04
N THR A 56 2.60 6.92 8.31
CA THR A 56 3.17 8.13 8.92
C THR A 56 2.08 8.93 9.63
N VAL A 57 0.92 9.11 8.98
CA VAL A 57 -0.24 9.80 9.55
C VAL A 57 -0.75 9.10 10.81
N LEU A 58 -0.90 7.77 10.77
CA LEU A 58 -1.34 6.97 11.91
C LEU A 58 -0.35 7.06 13.08
N SER A 59 0.95 6.93 12.82
CA SER A 59 1.99 7.00 13.86
C SER A 59 2.08 8.37 14.54
N ALA A 60 1.61 9.43 13.86
CA ALA A 60 1.60 10.79 14.39
C ALA A 60 0.34 11.11 15.22
N CYS A 61 -0.64 10.21 15.32
CA CYS A 61 -1.88 10.45 16.04
C CYS A 61 -1.73 10.18 17.56
N PRO A 62 -1.73 11.20 18.43
CA PRO A 62 -1.68 11.01 19.87
C PRO A 62 -2.97 10.39 20.43
N GLU A 63 -4.10 10.52 19.74
CA GLU A 63 -5.37 9.93 20.16
C GLU A 63 -5.34 8.40 20.11
N ILE A 64 -4.53 7.78 19.24
CA ILE A 64 -4.35 6.31 19.22
C ILE A 64 -3.69 5.86 20.51
N ASP A 65 -2.61 6.52 20.95
CA ASP A 65 -1.91 6.18 22.19
C ASP A 65 -2.83 6.35 23.42
N ARG A 66 -3.61 7.43 23.45
CA ARG A 66 -4.62 7.62 24.49
C ARG A 66 -5.78 6.62 24.41
N ALA A 67 -6.14 6.17 23.22
CA ALA A 67 -7.14 5.13 23.06
C ALA A 67 -6.62 3.77 23.52
N LEU A 68 -5.31 3.49 23.46
CA LEU A 68 -4.73 2.28 24.07
C LEU A 68 -4.86 2.28 25.60
N GLU A 69 -4.94 3.45 26.24
CA GLU A 69 -5.26 3.53 27.66
C GLU A 69 -6.75 3.28 27.88
N TYR A 70 -7.09 2.23 28.63
CA TYR A 70 -8.47 1.80 28.85
C TYR A 70 -9.39 2.95 29.30
N ASN A 71 -8.92 3.83 30.19
CA ASN A 71 -9.72 4.91 30.79
C ASN A 71 -9.67 6.27 30.07
N SER A 72 -8.78 6.51 29.10
CA SER A 72 -8.58 7.87 28.55
C SER A 72 -9.51 8.24 27.39
N LEU A 73 -10.07 7.27 26.66
CA LEU A 73 -11.01 7.53 25.55
C LEU A 73 -12.11 6.47 25.51
N SER A 74 -13.34 6.95 25.37
CA SER A 74 -14.58 6.16 25.35
C SER A 74 -15.46 6.42 24.12
N ASP A 75 -15.02 7.28 23.18
CA ASP A 75 -15.81 7.72 22.01
C ASP A 75 -14.88 8.07 20.83
N THR A 76 -15.46 8.32 19.65
CA THR A 76 -14.77 8.68 18.41
C THR A 76 -13.95 9.96 18.56
N ALA A 77 -12.71 9.93 18.07
CA ALA A 77 -11.84 11.10 17.98
C ALA A 77 -11.28 11.27 16.57
N ASN A 78 -11.11 12.53 16.15
CA ASN A 78 -10.36 12.85 14.94
C ASN A 78 -8.88 12.89 15.30
N CYS A 79 -8.10 12.03 14.67
CA CYS A 79 -6.66 11.99 14.84
C CYS A 79 -6.02 13.25 14.22
N SER A 80 -5.32 14.05 15.02
CA SER A 80 -4.68 15.29 14.59
C SER A 80 -3.15 15.17 14.72
N PRO A 81 -2.34 15.63 13.74
CA PRO A 81 -2.69 16.48 12.61
C PRO A 81 -3.06 15.74 11.31
N ASN A 82 -3.94 16.37 10.53
CA ASN A 82 -4.14 16.06 9.11
C ASN A 82 -2.84 16.33 8.35
N ASN A 83 -2.09 15.28 7.99
CA ASN A 83 -0.85 15.45 7.23
C ASN A 83 -1.16 15.64 5.75
N THR A 84 -0.48 16.63 5.16
CA THR A 84 -0.55 16.91 3.72
C THR A 84 0.79 16.58 3.07
N PHE A 85 0.76 15.73 2.04
CA PHE A 85 1.93 15.32 1.29
C PHE A 85 1.90 15.95 -0.10
N LEU A 86 3.05 16.40 -0.59
CA LEU A 86 3.17 16.89 -1.96
C LEU A 86 3.00 15.73 -2.94
N ARG A 87 2.27 15.94 -4.04
CA ARG A 87 2.22 14.97 -5.14
C ARG A 87 3.55 15.00 -5.89
N GLU A 88 4.11 13.82 -6.15
CA GLU A 88 5.27 13.65 -7.03
C GLU A 88 4.84 13.29 -8.47
N ASN A 89 5.83 13.20 -9.38
CA ASN A 89 5.68 12.98 -10.83
C ASN A 89 5.15 14.20 -11.62
N GLY A 90 5.56 15.42 -11.25
CA GLY A 90 5.22 16.64 -11.98
C GLY A 90 3.74 17.07 -11.86
N LEU A 91 2.97 16.39 -11.01
CA LEU A 91 1.59 16.74 -10.71
C LEU A 91 1.57 17.83 -9.64
N THR A 92 0.92 18.95 -9.92
CA THR A 92 0.68 20.00 -8.94
C THR A 92 -0.37 19.57 -7.91
N GLY A 93 -0.20 19.99 -6.66
CA GLY A 93 -1.18 19.78 -5.59
C GLY A 93 -0.67 18.96 -4.40
N LYS A 94 -1.52 18.87 -3.37
CA LYS A 94 -1.27 18.12 -2.13
C LYS A 94 -2.27 16.96 -2.00
N ARG A 95 -1.87 15.88 -1.35
CA ARG A 95 -2.76 14.82 -0.84
C ARG A 95 -2.92 15.02 0.66
N SER A 96 -4.16 15.04 1.14
CA SER A 96 -4.47 15.10 2.57
C SER A 96 -5.01 13.75 3.00
N TYR A 97 -4.57 13.29 4.16
CA TYR A 97 -5.10 12.11 4.82
C TYR A 97 -5.72 12.53 6.14
N THR A 98 -6.95 12.09 6.40
CA THR A 98 -7.68 12.36 7.64
C THR A 98 -8.03 11.03 8.29
N PRO A 99 -7.24 10.59 9.28
CA PRO A 99 -7.53 9.41 10.07
C PRO A 99 -8.74 9.65 10.97
N VAL A 100 -9.63 8.67 11.04
CA VAL A 100 -10.78 8.62 11.96
C VAL A 100 -10.54 7.48 12.95
N LEU A 101 -10.68 7.78 14.23
CA LEU A 101 -10.53 6.82 15.31
C LEU A 101 -11.89 6.62 15.97
N ASP A 102 -12.50 5.46 15.75
CA ASP A 102 -13.76 5.08 16.40
C ASP A 102 -13.45 4.17 17.58
N VAL A 103 -13.94 4.53 18.77
CA VAL A 103 -13.76 3.73 19.99
C VAL A 103 -15.12 3.23 20.44
N VAL A 104 -15.30 1.91 20.40
CA VAL A 104 -16.55 1.23 20.75
C VAL A 104 -16.32 0.35 21.97
N GLN A 105 -17.11 0.52 23.02
CA GLN A 105 -17.03 -0.39 24.16
C GLN A 105 -17.68 -1.74 23.81
N THR A 106 -17.04 -2.87 24.14
CA THR A 106 -17.61 -4.21 23.84
C THR A 106 -18.91 -4.47 24.57
N ASN A 107 -19.04 -3.87 25.76
CA ASN A 107 -20.21 -3.98 26.61
C ASN A 107 -21.39 -3.10 26.14
N ASP A 108 -21.21 -2.27 25.09
CA ASP A 108 -22.30 -1.48 24.52
C ASP A 108 -23.01 -2.25 23.39
N PRO A 109 -24.24 -2.76 23.64
CA PRO A 109 -24.98 -3.56 22.68
C PRO A 109 -25.47 -2.77 21.45
N ALA A 110 -25.39 -1.44 21.46
CA ALA A 110 -25.82 -0.59 20.34
C ALA A 110 -24.80 -0.51 19.20
N PHE A 111 -23.51 -0.78 19.47
CA PHE A 111 -22.43 -0.54 18.51
C PHE A 111 -21.69 -1.82 18.08
N VAL A 112 -21.84 -2.93 18.82
CA VAL A 112 -21.26 -4.22 18.45
C VAL A 112 -22.32 -5.17 17.91
N ALA A 113 -22.19 -5.51 16.63
CA ALA A 113 -23.08 -6.43 15.92
C ALA A 113 -23.27 -7.73 16.71
N SER A 114 -24.50 -8.26 16.75
CA SER A 114 -24.86 -9.43 17.58
C SER A 114 -24.07 -10.71 17.26
N GLY A 115 -23.45 -10.80 16.09
CA GLY A 115 -22.58 -11.91 15.67
C GLY A 115 -21.08 -11.64 15.84
N ASP A 116 -20.68 -10.51 16.41
CA ASP A 116 -19.27 -10.20 16.62
C ASP A 116 -18.70 -11.03 17.78
N VAL A 117 -17.61 -11.76 17.51
CA VAL A 117 -16.90 -12.60 18.49
C VAL A 117 -16.40 -11.76 19.67
N LEU A 118 -16.18 -10.46 19.47
CA LEU A 118 -15.64 -9.54 20.47
C LEU A 118 -16.70 -8.94 21.41
N LYS A 119 -18.00 -9.18 21.16
CA LYS A 119 -19.11 -8.59 21.93
C LYS A 119 -19.16 -8.98 23.41
N ASN A 120 -18.63 -10.16 23.74
CA ASN A 120 -18.77 -10.74 25.08
C ASN A 120 -17.46 -10.74 25.87
N VAL A 121 -16.45 -9.96 25.47
CA VAL A 121 -15.21 -9.85 26.25
C VAL A 121 -15.41 -8.79 27.34
N PRO A 122 -15.49 -9.18 28.63
CA PRO A 122 -15.67 -8.23 29.72
C PRO A 122 -14.43 -7.34 29.88
N ASP A 123 -14.63 -6.13 30.41
CA ASP A 123 -13.57 -5.16 30.67
C ASP A 123 -12.67 -4.88 29.45
N SER A 124 -13.30 -4.76 28.28
CA SER A 124 -12.60 -4.46 27.03
C SER A 124 -13.31 -3.40 26.19
N LYS A 125 -12.53 -2.81 25.28
CA LYS A 125 -13.01 -1.87 24.27
C LYS A 125 -12.38 -2.21 22.93
N ILE A 126 -13.15 -1.98 21.88
CA ILE A 126 -12.72 -2.12 20.49
C ILE A 126 -12.31 -0.74 20.01
N ILE A 127 -11.17 -0.70 19.35
CA ILE A 127 -10.65 0.50 18.72
C ILE A 127 -10.57 0.20 17.23
N ASP A 128 -11.37 0.92 16.45
CA ASP A 128 -11.40 0.86 15.00
C ASP A 128 -10.75 2.12 14.45
N VAL A 129 -9.58 1.98 13.84
CA VAL A 129 -8.84 3.07 13.21
C VAL A 129 -9.01 2.98 11.70
N THR A 130 -9.59 4.00 11.09
CA THR A 130 -9.87 4.04 9.66
C THR A 130 -9.15 5.20 8.99
N VAL A 131 -8.42 4.94 7.92
CA VAL A 131 -7.79 5.98 7.08
C VAL A 131 -8.20 5.80 5.64
N GLY A 132 -8.91 6.79 5.10
CA GLY A 132 -9.36 6.79 3.71
C GLY A 132 -8.25 7.14 2.73
N PHE A 133 -8.30 6.52 1.55
CA PHE A 133 -7.50 6.96 0.41
C PHE A 133 -8.08 8.25 -0.20
N PRO A 134 -7.24 9.15 -0.76
CA PRO A 134 -7.71 10.40 -1.36
C PRO A 134 -8.62 10.21 -2.58
N ASP A 135 -8.56 9.04 -3.23
CA ASP A 135 -9.35 8.74 -4.42
C ASP A 135 -10.81 8.35 -4.12
N LYS A 136 -11.17 8.19 -2.83
CA LYS A 136 -12.49 7.77 -2.32
C LYS A 136 -13.05 6.47 -2.91
N LYS A 137 -12.29 5.79 -3.77
CA LYS A 137 -12.68 4.57 -4.49
C LYS A 137 -11.92 3.36 -3.97
N THR A 138 -10.69 3.57 -3.52
CA THR A 138 -9.90 2.54 -2.85
C THR A 138 -10.45 2.33 -1.44
N ARG A 139 -10.58 1.07 -1.04
CA ARG A 139 -11.05 0.73 0.31
C ARG A 139 -10.12 1.37 1.35
N PRO A 140 -10.66 1.95 2.43
CA PRO A 140 -9.85 2.54 3.47
C PRO A 140 -8.98 1.46 4.13
N MET A 141 -7.87 1.90 4.73
CA MET A 141 -7.11 1.05 5.64
C MET A 141 -7.83 1.05 6.99
N GLU A 142 -8.19 -0.13 7.46
CA GLU A 142 -8.89 -0.35 8.73
C GLU A 142 -7.99 -1.19 9.65
N LEU A 143 -7.78 -0.72 10.88
CA LEU A 143 -7.11 -1.44 11.94
C LEU A 143 -8.07 -1.58 13.10
N ARG A 144 -8.41 -2.82 13.46
CA ARG A 144 -9.26 -3.15 14.59
C ARG A 144 -8.43 -3.75 15.70
N MET A 145 -8.54 -3.21 16.91
CA MET A 145 -7.81 -3.68 18.09
C MET A 145 -8.76 -3.89 19.25
N LEU A 146 -8.53 -4.94 20.03
CA LEU A 146 -9.20 -5.16 21.30
C LEU A 146 -8.27 -4.73 22.45
N VAL A 147 -8.72 -3.79 23.26
CA VAL A 147 -7.99 -3.31 24.42
C VAL A 147 -8.72 -3.75 25.67
N THR A 148 -8.06 -4.53 26.51
CA THR A 148 -8.57 -4.97 27.81
C THR A 148 -7.93 -4.15 28.93
N ARG A 149 -8.51 -4.16 30.14
CA ARG A 149 -7.86 -3.58 31.33
C ARG A 149 -6.45 -4.14 31.62
N ASN A 150 -6.15 -5.34 31.15
CA ASN A 150 -4.86 -6.01 31.37
C ASN A 150 -3.86 -5.83 30.21
N GLY A 151 -4.20 -5.03 29.19
CA GLY A 151 -3.37 -4.77 28.03
C GLY A 151 -4.08 -4.98 26.69
N VAL A 152 -3.32 -4.87 25.61
CA VAL A 152 -3.81 -5.05 24.24
C VAL A 152 -3.92 -6.55 23.92
N GLY A 153 -5.13 -7.02 23.64
CA GLY A 153 -5.35 -8.37 23.13
C GLY A 153 -5.34 -8.35 21.61
N GLN A 154 -4.33 -8.98 20.99
CA GLN A 154 -4.40 -9.31 19.56
C GLN A 154 -5.08 -10.68 19.40
N GLN A 155 -6.14 -10.73 18.60
CA GLN A 155 -6.68 -11.96 18.01
C GLN A 155 -6.75 -11.79 16.50
#